data_AF-A0A967VGK7-F1
#
_entry.id   AF-A0A967VGK7-F1
#
_cell.length_a   1.000
_cell.length_b   1.000
_cell.length_c   1.000
_cell.angle_alpha   90.00
_cell.angle_beta   90.00
_cell.angle_gamma   90.00
#
_symmetry.space_group_name_H-M   'P 1'
#
loop_
_entity.id
_entity.type
_entity.pdbx_description
1 polymer ?
#
loop_
_entity_poly.entity_id
_entity_poly.type
_entity_poly.pdbx_seq_one_letter_code
_entity_poly.pdbx_strand_id
1 'polypeptide(L)' 'MPEAYVIGAGQSPFGSYPEETYLSLFETAYDRALSSVEGELDPGRIGAA' A
#
# COMPACT_ATOMS: atom_id res chain seq x y z
N MET A 1 1.65 23.43 10.10
CA MET A 1 1.34 22.06 9.67
C MET A 1 1.70 21.98 8.20
N PRO A 2 2.57 21.05 7.78
CA PRO A 2 2.84 20.86 6.36
C PRO A 2 1.57 20.40 5.65
N GLU A 3 1.43 20.76 4.38
CA GLU A 3 0.40 20.22 3.50
C GLU A 3 0.74 18.75 3.17
N ALA A 4 -0.28 17.92 3.04
CA ALA A 4 -0.14 16.50 2.74
C ALA A 4 -1.03 16.12 1.56
N TYR A 5 -0.51 15.28 0.68
CA TYR A 5 -1.18 14.86 -0.55
C TYR A 5 -1.19 13.33 -0.65
N VAL A 6 -2.28 12.78 -1.19
CA VAL A 6 -2.39 11.35 -1.51
C VAL A 6 -1.94 11.15 -2.94
N ILE A 7 -0.89 10.36 -3.15
CA ILE A 7 -0.31 10.06 -4.48
C ILE A 7 -0.61 8.65 -4.98
N GLY A 8 -1.18 7.80 -4.12
CA GLY A 8 -1.50 6.41 -4.43
C GLY A 8 -2.35 5.78 -3.34
N ALA A 9 -3.13 4.77 -3.70
CA ALA A 9 -3.97 3.99 -2.79
C ALA A 9 -4.16 2.57 -3.32
N GLY A 10 -4.06 1.59 -2.43
CA GLY A 10 -4.29 0.18 -2.73
C GLY A 10 -4.91 -0.51 -1.54
N GLN A 11 -5.64 -1.58 -1.82
CA GLN A 11 -6.27 -2.41 -0.80
C GLN A 11 -6.15 -3.89 -1.18
N SER A 12 -6.10 -4.75 -0.18
CA SER A 12 -6.35 -6.17 -0.36
C SER A 12 -7.83 -6.42 -0.66
N PRO A 13 -8.19 -7.60 -1.20
CA PRO A 13 -9.58 -7.96 -1.39
C PRO A 13 -10.40 -7.91 -0.10
N PHE A 14 -11.65 -7.48 -0.20
CA PHE A 14 -12.57 -7.45 0.94
C PHE A 14 -13.25 -8.80 1.14
N GLY A 15 -13.24 -9.33 2.36
CA GLY A 15 -13.89 -10.60 2.69
C GLY A 15 -13.18 -11.41 3.78
N SER A 16 -13.56 -12.68 3.90
CA SER A 16 -12.91 -13.65 4.79
C SER A 16 -11.95 -14.52 3.99
N TYR A 17 -10.67 -14.49 4.36
CA TYR A 17 -9.59 -15.22 3.71
C TYR A 17 -8.87 -16.09 4.73
N PRO A 18 -9.47 -17.23 5.15
CA PRO A 18 -8.90 -18.09 6.19
C PRO A 18 -7.58 -18.75 5.79
N GLU A 19 -7.30 -18.82 4.49
CA GLU A 19 -6.05 -19.35 3.93
C GLU A 19 -4.94 -18.29 3.84
N GLU A 20 -5.29 -17.02 4.01
CA GLU A 20 -4.35 -15.91 3.93
C GLU A 20 -3.91 -15.48 5.32
N THR A 21 -2.68 -14.97 5.38
CA THR A 21 -2.16 -14.34 6.58
C THR A 21 -2.42 -12.85 6.53
N TYR A 22 -2.41 -12.20 7.69
CA TYR A 22 -2.41 -10.73 7.72
C TYR A 22 -1.26 -10.14 6.88
N LEU A 23 -0.08 -10.77 6.93
CA LEU A 23 1.09 -10.30 6.19
C LEU A 23 0.89 -10.39 4.68
N SER A 24 0.35 -11.50 4.16
CA SER A 24 0.09 -11.65 2.72
C SER A 24 -1.01 -10.70 2.23
N LEU A 25 -2.03 -10.45 3.05
CA LEU A 25 -3.03 -9.42 2.76
C LEU A 25 -2.42 -8.01 2.78
N PHE A 26 -1.54 -7.71 3.73
CA PHE A 26 -0.84 -6.43 3.79
C PHE A 26 0.08 -6.23 2.59
N GLU A 27 0.88 -7.24 2.23
CA GLU A 27 1.75 -7.24 1.06
C GLU A 27 0.95 -6.95 -0.22
N THR A 28 -0.19 -7.63 -0.39
CA THR A 28 -1.11 -7.36 -1.52
C THR A 28 -1.59 -5.91 -1.55
N ALA A 29 -1.97 -5.34 -0.40
CA ALA A 29 -2.43 -3.96 -0.32
C ALA A 29 -1.30 -2.97 -0.63
N TYR A 30 -0.10 -3.25 -0.11
CA TYR A 30 1.12 -2.45 -0.31
C TYR A 30 1.54 -2.42 -1.78
N ASP A 31 1.63 -3.57 -2.43
CA ASP A 31 2.00 -3.67 -3.84
C ASP A 31 1.00 -2.94 -4.74
N ARG A 32 -0.30 -3.09 -4.44
CA ARG A 32 -1.35 -2.36 -5.15
C ARG A 32 -1.22 -0.85 -4.95
N ALA A 33 -0.91 -0.39 -3.74
CA ALA A 33 -0.72 1.02 -3.45
C ALA A 33 0.47 1.59 -4.21
N LEU A 34 1.61 0.90 -4.22
CA LEU A 34 2.78 1.29 -5.02
C LEU A 34 2.45 1.35 -6.52
N SER A 35 1.77 0.33 -7.06
CA SER A 35 1.41 0.27 -8.48
C SER A 35 0.41 1.34 -8.93
N SER A 36 -0.31 1.95 -7.97
CA SER A 36 -1.31 2.99 -8.25
C SER A 36 -0.71 4.39 -8.42
N VAL A 37 0.56 4.58 -8.05
CA VAL A 37 1.24 5.88 -8.18
C VAL A 37 1.58 6.12 -9.65
N GLU A 38 1.27 7.32 -10.15
CA GLU A 38 1.72 7.74 -11.48
C GLU A 38 3.24 7.98 -11.47
N GLY A 39 4.00 6.98 -11.93
CA GLY A 39 5.46 7.01 -12.04
C GLY A 39 6.16 6.01 -11.12
N GLU A 40 7.49 6.12 -11.01
CA GLU A 40 8.27 5.28 -10.10
C GLU A 40 8.33 5.91 -8.71
N LEU A 41 7.89 5.16 -7.69
CA LEU A 41 8.13 5.48 -6.29
C LEU A 41 9.21 4.53 -5.74
N ASP A 42 10.31 5.10 -5.25
CA ASP A 42 11.37 4.36 -4.56
C ASP A 42 10.91 4.00 -3.12
N PRO A 43 10.73 2.71 -2.79
CA PRO A 43 10.32 2.27 -1.46
C PRO A 43 11.28 2.70 -0.35
N GLY A 44 12.57 2.91 -0.67
CA GLY A 44 13.57 3.36 0.31
C GLY A 44 13.31 4.76 0.86
N ARG A 45 12.40 5.54 0.24
CA ARG A 45 11.98 6.86 0.72
C ARG A 45 10.78 6.82 1.66
N ILE A 46 10.14 5.66 1.84
CA ILE A 46 9.00 5.50 2.74
C ILE A 46 9.56 5.37 4.17
N GLY A 47 9.46 6.46 4.94
CA GLY A 47 9.80 6.47 6.37
C GLY A 47 8.61 6.11 7.25
N ALA A 48 8.88 5.64 8.47
CA ALA A 48 7.87 5.62 9.52
C ALA A 48 7.67 7.07 10.02
N ALA A 49 6.41 7.52 10.02
CA ALA A 49 6.02 8.84 10.52
C ALA A 49 6.29 8.99 12.03
#